data_AF-A0A943K685-F1
#
_entry.id   AF-A0A943K685-F1
#
_cell.length_a   1.000
_cell.length_b   1.000
_cell.length_c   1.000
_cell.angle_alpha   90.00
_cell.angle_beta   90.00
_cell.angle_gamma   90.00
#
_symmetry.space_group_name_H-M   'P 1'
#
loop_
_entity.id
_entity.type
_entity.pdbx_description
1 polymer ?
#
loop_
_entity_poly.entity_id
_entity_poly.type
_entity_poly.pdbx_seq_one_letter_code
_entity_poly.pdbx_strand_id
1 'polypeptide(L)'
;MERVFDDEDFNAILDQRKKVKLVFYIVLGAYIALAIASLAYYTSLPYKDKMQALPKAVMFISTALFIVFLFLYMGIKYHRVNKYCKMMYYLSEGMKNVEENYFVGFELNDLQKDNVDAISCVFKTWSKKKKEWMRREAYWAAEKSLPPFEAGDYVRYVVQSNFVVAYEVLKRSEEASDGAENPAASAAEPVKATEKNADEAAGTPGNM
;
A
#
# COMPACT_ATOMS: atom_id res chain seq x y z
N MET A 1 -2.57 25.48 6.08
CA MET A 1 -2.23 24.08 5.76
C MET A 1 -2.93 23.11 6.70
N GLU A 2 -3.80 22.29 6.13
CA GLU A 2 -4.41 21.12 6.75
C GLU A 2 -3.41 19.96 6.79
N ARG A 3 -3.33 19.24 7.91
CA ARG A 3 -2.45 18.07 8.05
C ARG A 3 -3.22 16.81 7.69
N VAL A 4 -2.57 15.90 6.96
CA VAL A 4 -3.16 14.62 6.54
C VAL A 4 -3.06 13.57 7.66
N PHE A 5 -2.04 13.70 8.51
CA PHE A 5 -1.76 12.79 9.62
C PHE A 5 -1.81 13.55 10.93
N ASP A 6 -2.65 13.07 11.84
CA ASP A 6 -2.78 13.58 13.20
C ASP A 6 -2.05 12.68 14.20
N ASP A 7 -1.77 13.23 15.38
CA ASP A 7 -1.11 12.48 16.46
C ASP A 7 -1.97 11.31 16.96
N GLU A 8 -3.29 11.41 16.82
CA GLU A 8 -4.23 10.33 17.12
C GLU A 8 -4.07 9.13 16.16
N ASP A 9 -3.84 9.39 14.87
CA ASP A 9 -3.58 8.33 13.89
C ASP A 9 -2.30 7.59 14.23
N PHE A 10 -1.26 8.33 14.62
CA PHE A 10 0.02 7.75 15.02
C PHE A 10 -0.15 6.80 16.20
N ASN A 11 -0.87 7.24 17.24
CA ASN A 11 -1.16 6.44 18.42
C ASN A 11 -2.03 5.22 18.08
N ALA A 12 -3.04 5.38 17.22
CA ALA A 12 -3.91 4.29 16.78
C ALA A 12 -3.13 3.18 16.06
N ILE A 13 -2.20 3.53 15.17
CA ILE A 13 -1.38 2.56 14.43
C ILE A 13 -0.39 1.86 15.37
N LEU A 14 0.22 2.60 16.30
CA LEU A 14 1.11 2.00 17.31
C LEU A 14 0.35 1.01 18.19
N ASP A 15 -0.86 1.35 18.61
CA ASP A 15 -1.70 0.45 19.40
C ASP A 15 -2.19 -0.75 18.59
N GLN A 16 -2.48 -0.58 17.31
CA GLN A 16 -2.76 -1.70 16.41
C GLN A 16 -1.56 -2.64 16.31
N ARG A 17 -0.34 -2.11 16.17
CA ARG A 17 0.89 -2.92 16.17
C ARG A 17 1.08 -3.68 17.49
N LYS A 18 0.82 -3.04 18.64
CA LYS A 18 0.88 -3.69 19.95
C LYS A 18 -0.17 -4.81 20.07
N LYS A 19 -1.42 -4.55 19.67
CA LYS A 19 -2.51 -5.55 19.68
C LYS A 19 -2.16 -6.76 18.82
N VAL A 20 -1.64 -6.53 17.61
CA VAL A 20 -1.22 -7.62 16.71
C VAL A 20 -0.11 -8.47 17.34
N LYS A 21 0.91 -7.84 17.95
CA LYS A 21 1.97 -8.53 18.68
C LYS A 21 1.45 -9.29 19.91
N LEU A 22 0.52 -8.68 20.66
CA LEU A 22 -0.07 -9.29 21.85
C LEU A 22 -0.80 -10.58 21.50
N VAL A 23 -1.65 -10.56 20.46
CA VAL A 23 -2.33 -11.76 19.97
C VAL A 23 -1.31 -12.84 19.59
N PHE A 24 -0.23 -12.48 18.89
CA PHE A 24 0.84 -13.43 18.58
C PHE A 24 1.46 -14.05 19.84
N TYR A 25 1.78 -13.26 20.85
CA TYR A 25 2.35 -13.76 22.10
C TYR A 25 1.37 -14.64 22.89
N ILE A 26 0.06 -14.37 22.82
CA ILE A 26 -0.97 -15.25 23.41
C ILE A 26 -0.95 -16.62 22.71
N VAL A 27 -0.96 -16.65 21.37
CA VAL A 27 -0.94 -17.92 20.62
C VAL A 27 0.37 -18.68 20.85
N LEU A 28 1.50 -17.97 20.88
CA LEU A 28 2.81 -18.55 21.21
C LEU A 28 2.82 -19.13 22.62
N GLY A 29 2.28 -18.40 23.61
CA GLY A 29 2.18 -18.85 24.99
C GLY A 29 1.33 -20.10 25.13
N ALA A 30 0.18 -20.15 24.43
CA ALA A 30 -0.68 -21.34 24.40
C ALA A 30 0.03 -22.56 23.77
N TYR A 31 0.78 -22.34 22.67
CA TYR A 31 1.57 -23.40 22.04
C TYR A 31 2.67 -23.93 22.98
N ILE A 32 3.40 -23.05 23.66
CA ILE A 32 4.43 -23.44 24.63
C ILE A 32 3.81 -24.20 25.81
N ALA A 33 2.68 -23.74 26.34
CA ALA A 33 1.99 -24.43 27.42
C ALA A 33 1.54 -25.85 27.02
N LEU A 34 1.00 -26.00 25.81
CA LEU A 34 0.64 -27.30 25.24
C LEU A 34 1.86 -28.21 25.08
N ALA A 35 3.00 -27.66 24.64
CA ALA A 35 4.26 -28.39 24.53
C ALA A 35 4.77 -28.89 25.88
N ILE A 36 4.73 -28.04 26.91
CA ILE A 36 5.13 -28.40 28.28
C ILE A 36 4.20 -29.47 28.84
N ALA A 37 2.89 -29.33 28.67
CA ALA A 37 1.92 -30.32 29.14
C ALA A 37 2.10 -31.68 28.45
N SER A 38 2.33 -31.67 27.13
CA SER A 38 2.58 -32.88 26.34
C SER A 38 3.88 -33.56 26.74
N LEU A 39 4.92 -32.79 27.04
CA LEU A 39 6.20 -33.31 27.53
C LEU A 39 6.06 -33.91 28.93
N ALA A 40 5.40 -33.21 29.86
CA ALA A 40 5.14 -33.70 31.21
C ALA A 40 4.35 -35.01 31.20
N TYR A 41 3.31 -35.09 30.36
CA TYR A 41 2.53 -36.31 30.15
C TYR A 41 3.35 -37.44 29.52
N TYR A 42 4.23 -37.12 28.57
CA TYR A 42 5.12 -38.12 27.97
C TYR A 42 6.12 -38.68 28.99
N THR A 43 6.67 -37.83 29.86
CA THR A 43 7.64 -38.26 30.89
C THR A 43 7.03 -39.04 32.05
N SER A 44 5.72 -38.89 32.30
CA SER A 44 5.04 -39.65 33.36
C SER A 44 4.64 -41.06 32.94
N LEU A 45 4.65 -41.36 31.63
CA LEU A 45 4.30 -42.67 31.10
C LEU A 45 5.46 -43.68 31.22
N PRO A 46 5.18 -44.95 31.58
CA PRO A 46 6.19 -46.00 31.65
C PRO A 46 6.79 -46.31 30.26
N TYR A 47 8.01 -46.84 30.25
CA TYR A 47 8.76 -47.12 29.02
C TYR A 47 8.02 -48.15 28.14
N LYS A 48 7.85 -47.84 26.85
CA LYS A 48 7.10 -48.63 25.83
C LYS A 48 5.58 -48.71 26.01
N ASP A 49 4.96 -47.76 26.72
CA ASP A 49 3.50 -47.67 26.73
C ASP A 49 2.95 -47.24 25.34
N LYS A 50 1.90 -47.91 24.86
CA LYS A 50 1.21 -47.57 23.60
C LYS A 50 0.61 -46.16 23.63
N MET A 51 0.29 -45.63 24.81
CA MET A 51 -0.25 -44.28 24.99
C MET A 51 0.77 -43.17 24.71
N GLN A 52 2.06 -43.49 24.56
CA GLN A 52 3.10 -42.53 24.18
C GLN A 52 2.94 -41.96 22.75
N ALA A 53 2.15 -42.60 21.89
CA ALA A 53 1.87 -42.11 20.55
C ALA A 53 0.99 -40.86 20.55
N LEU A 54 0.11 -40.72 21.55
CA LEU A 54 -0.84 -39.62 21.70
C LEU A 54 -0.14 -38.24 21.82
N PRO A 55 0.76 -38.00 22.80
CA PRO A 55 1.44 -36.71 22.94
C PRO A 55 2.31 -36.39 21.73
N LYS A 56 2.91 -37.39 21.07
CA LYS A 56 3.68 -37.19 19.83
C LYS A 56 2.78 -36.69 18.70
N ALA A 57 1.65 -37.34 18.47
CA ALA A 57 0.70 -36.95 17.42
C ALA A 57 0.13 -35.54 17.66
N VAL A 58 -0.26 -35.24 18.91
CA VAL A 58 -0.76 -33.91 19.31
C VAL A 58 0.29 -32.82 19.05
N MET A 59 1.57 -33.09 19.37
CA MET A 59 2.66 -32.15 19.08
C MET A 59 2.86 -31.95 17.58
N PHE A 60 2.92 -33.02 16.79
CA PHE A 60 3.07 -32.89 15.33
C PHE A 60 1.97 -32.04 14.69
N ILE A 61 0.71 -32.31 15.03
CA ILE A 61 -0.44 -31.56 14.49
C ILE A 61 -0.41 -30.11 14.96
N SER A 62 -0.16 -29.86 16.26
CA SER A 62 -0.13 -28.50 16.80
C SER A 62 1.03 -27.68 16.23
N THR A 63 2.21 -28.27 16.03
CA THR A 63 3.35 -27.60 15.38
C THR A 63 3.03 -27.23 13.94
N ALA A 64 2.41 -28.14 13.17
CA ALA A 64 2.01 -27.85 11.79
C ALA A 64 1.03 -26.67 11.72
N LEU A 65 -0.01 -26.68 12.57
CA LEU A 65 -0.97 -25.57 12.65
C LEU A 65 -0.31 -24.26 13.09
N PHE A 66 0.62 -24.32 14.04
CA PHE A 66 1.35 -23.14 14.51
C PHE A 66 2.22 -22.53 13.43
N ILE A 67 2.89 -23.33 12.59
CA ILE A 67 3.69 -22.85 11.47
C ILE A 67 2.81 -22.14 10.42
N VAL A 68 1.66 -22.74 10.08
CA VAL A 68 0.69 -22.12 9.16
C VAL A 68 0.21 -20.78 9.72
N PHE A 69 -0.15 -20.74 11.00
CA PHE A 69 -0.53 -19.51 11.69
C PHE A 69 0.60 -18.47 11.64
N LEU A 70 1.84 -18.88 11.94
CA LEU A 70 2.99 -17.99 11.97
C LEU A 70 3.22 -17.34 10.61
N PHE A 71 3.19 -18.12 9.52
CA PHE A 71 3.39 -17.60 8.17
C PHE A 71 2.28 -16.64 7.75
N LEU A 72 1.01 -17.01 7.95
CA LEU A 72 -0.12 -16.18 7.53
C LEU A 72 -0.23 -14.90 8.39
N TYR A 73 -0.11 -15.04 9.70
CA TYR A 73 -0.32 -13.94 10.63
C TYR A 73 0.85 -12.96 10.62
N MET A 74 2.09 -13.46 10.67
CA MET A 74 3.27 -12.59 10.61
C MET A 74 3.53 -12.07 9.20
N GLY A 75 3.32 -12.91 8.17
CA GLY A 75 3.61 -12.57 6.79
C GLY A 75 2.67 -11.52 6.21
N ILE A 76 1.37 -11.55 6.56
CA ILE A 76 0.38 -10.64 5.98
C ILE A 76 0.05 -9.52 6.96
N LYS A 77 -0.61 -9.85 8.07
CA LYS A 77 -1.16 -8.83 9.00
C LYS A 77 -0.07 -8.03 9.70
N TYR A 78 0.90 -8.70 10.32
CA TYR A 78 1.98 -8.00 11.03
C TYR A 78 2.88 -7.23 10.07
N HIS A 79 3.24 -7.82 8.93
CA HIS A 79 4.07 -7.16 7.93
C HIS A 79 3.47 -5.83 7.48
N ARG A 80 2.18 -5.82 7.09
CA ARG A 80 1.46 -4.61 6.66
C ARG A 80 1.49 -3.52 7.73
N VAL A 81 1.07 -3.84 8.95
CA VAL A 81 1.01 -2.85 10.06
C VAL A 81 2.42 -2.33 10.40
N ASN A 82 3.44 -3.21 10.38
CA ASN A 82 4.81 -2.81 10.68
C ASN A 82 5.39 -1.88 9.59
N LYS A 83 5.06 -2.11 8.31
CA LYS A 83 5.45 -1.22 7.20
C LYS A 83 4.75 0.13 7.29
N TYR A 84 3.46 0.13 7.61
CA TYR A 84 2.70 1.37 7.80
C TYR A 84 3.22 2.21 8.98
N CYS A 85 3.49 1.57 10.14
CA CYS A 85 4.18 2.22 11.26
C CYS A 85 5.51 2.84 10.83
N LYS A 86 6.31 2.12 10.03
CA LYS A 86 7.62 2.59 9.58
C LYS A 86 7.48 3.80 8.66
N MET A 87 6.52 3.78 7.73
CA MET A 87 6.21 4.92 6.87
C MET A 87 5.83 6.12 7.72
N MET A 88 4.91 5.96 8.68
CA MET A 88 4.46 7.07 9.52
C MET A 88 5.59 7.71 10.31
N TYR A 89 6.48 6.90 10.89
CA TYR A 89 7.67 7.39 11.57
C TYR A 89 8.62 8.17 10.65
N TYR A 90 8.79 7.69 9.40
CA TYR A 90 9.54 8.46 8.43
C TYR A 90 8.87 9.80 8.16
N LEU A 91 7.56 9.84 7.86
CA LEU A 91 6.79 11.07 7.58
C LEU A 91 6.81 12.09 8.73
N SER A 92 7.00 11.66 9.97
CA SER A 92 7.20 12.58 11.09
C SER A 92 8.57 13.23 11.11
N GLU A 93 9.65 12.48 10.84
CA GLU A 93 11.03 12.92 11.11
C GLU A 93 11.80 13.49 9.91
N GLY A 94 11.46 13.09 8.69
CA GLY A 94 12.30 13.41 7.53
C GLY A 94 12.07 14.80 6.91
N MET A 95 12.92 15.12 5.93
CA MET A 95 12.92 16.42 5.26
C MET A 95 11.68 16.60 4.40
N LYS A 96 10.87 17.60 4.75
CA LYS A 96 9.62 17.94 4.09
C LYS A 96 9.88 18.96 2.98
N ASN A 97 9.41 18.65 1.77
CA ASN A 97 9.48 19.57 0.63
C ASN A 97 8.12 20.25 0.44
N VAL A 98 8.11 21.56 0.27
CA VAL A 98 6.88 22.32 -0.02
C VAL A 98 6.81 22.57 -1.52
N GLU A 99 5.65 22.28 -2.11
CA GLU A 99 5.40 22.40 -3.54
C GLU A 99 4.07 23.10 -3.79
N GLU A 100 3.98 23.83 -4.89
CA GLU A 100 2.77 24.52 -5.32
C GLU A 100 2.50 24.17 -6.77
N ASN A 101 1.39 23.48 -7.04
CA ASN A 101 1.08 22.99 -8.38
C ASN A 101 -0.43 22.92 -8.62
N TYR A 102 -0.80 22.81 -9.90
CA TYR A 102 -2.19 22.59 -10.30
C TYR A 102 -2.54 21.12 -10.24
N PHE A 103 -3.63 20.77 -9.56
CA PHE A 103 -4.12 19.40 -9.50
C PHE A 103 -4.77 19.00 -10.83
N VAL A 104 -4.47 17.79 -11.30
CA VAL A 104 -5.01 17.25 -12.57
C VAL A 104 -6.05 16.18 -12.31
N GLY A 105 -5.80 15.29 -11.35
CA GLY A 105 -6.68 14.17 -11.04
C GLY A 105 -5.97 13.07 -10.26
N PHE A 106 -6.74 12.05 -9.90
CA PHE A 106 -6.24 10.85 -9.25
C PHE A 106 -6.06 9.73 -10.26
N GLU A 107 -4.94 9.01 -10.16
CA GLU A 107 -4.74 7.75 -10.87
C GLU A 107 -4.89 6.60 -9.87
N LEU A 108 -6.05 5.92 -9.93
CA LEU A 108 -6.39 4.76 -9.10
C LEU A 108 -5.80 3.48 -9.69
N ASN A 109 -4.49 3.45 -9.87
CA ASN A 109 -3.77 2.20 -10.11
C ASN A 109 -3.53 1.51 -8.76
N ASP A 110 -3.53 0.18 -8.72
CA ASP A 110 -3.09 -0.60 -7.54
C ASP A 110 -1.60 -0.32 -7.30
N LEU A 111 -1.31 0.79 -6.63
CA LEU A 111 0.02 1.28 -6.40
C LEU A 111 0.41 0.99 -4.97
N GLN A 112 1.51 0.25 -4.82
CA GLN A 112 2.11 -0.03 -3.54
C GLN A 112 3.45 0.71 -3.43
N LYS A 113 3.49 1.78 -2.65
CA LYS A 113 4.72 2.51 -2.36
C LYS A 113 5.26 2.07 -1.00
N ASP A 114 6.46 1.51 -0.99
CA ASP A 114 7.14 1.04 0.23
C ASP A 114 6.35 -0.03 1.04
N ASN A 115 5.52 -0.83 0.36
CA ASN A 115 4.58 -1.81 0.94
C ASN A 115 3.38 -1.17 1.67
N VAL A 116 3.08 0.10 1.36
CA VAL A 116 1.87 0.80 1.77
C VAL A 116 1.03 1.09 0.54
N ASP A 117 -0.26 0.80 0.65
CA ASP A 117 -1.22 1.05 -0.42
C ASP A 117 -1.39 2.57 -0.58
N ALA A 118 -1.17 3.06 -1.80
CA ALA A 118 -1.14 4.48 -2.11
C ALA A 118 -1.96 4.80 -3.36
N ILE A 119 -2.49 6.02 -3.40
CA ILE A 119 -3.21 6.56 -4.56
C ILE A 119 -2.32 7.64 -5.17
N SER A 120 -2.14 7.64 -6.48
CA SER A 120 -1.32 8.65 -7.16
C SER A 120 -2.14 9.92 -7.42
N CYS A 121 -1.73 11.02 -6.81
CA CYS A 121 -2.21 12.37 -7.06
C CYS A 121 -1.34 13.02 -8.13
N VAL A 122 -1.94 13.36 -9.26
CA VAL A 122 -1.23 13.93 -10.40
C VAL A 122 -1.34 15.46 -10.37
N PHE A 123 -0.19 16.12 -10.37
CA PHE A 123 -0.05 17.57 -10.41
C PHE A 123 0.67 18.03 -11.69
N LYS A 124 0.34 19.23 -12.16
CA LYS A 124 1.05 19.96 -13.22
C LYS A 124 1.99 20.99 -12.60
N THR A 125 3.29 20.81 -12.82
CA THR A 125 4.35 21.70 -12.38
C THR A 125 4.98 22.40 -13.57
N TRP A 126 5.18 23.72 -13.50
CA TRP A 126 5.97 24.43 -14.50
C TRP A 126 7.47 24.22 -14.27
N SER A 127 8.16 23.60 -15.25
CA SER A 127 9.60 23.40 -15.17
C SER A 127 10.35 24.61 -15.71
N LYS A 128 10.98 25.40 -14.83
CA LYS A 128 11.82 26.54 -15.25
C LYS A 128 12.97 26.13 -16.18
N LYS A 129 13.49 24.90 -16.04
CA LYS A 129 14.62 24.39 -16.84
C LYS A 129 14.20 24.00 -18.26
N LYS A 130 13.08 23.28 -18.38
CA LYS A 130 12.58 22.78 -19.67
C LYS A 130 11.61 23.75 -20.37
N LYS A 131 11.13 24.76 -19.65
CA LYS A 131 10.07 25.69 -20.11
C LYS A 131 8.80 24.96 -20.56
N GLU A 132 8.49 23.85 -19.91
CA GLU A 132 7.35 22.99 -20.22
C GLU A 132 6.62 22.60 -18.93
N TRP A 133 5.32 22.35 -19.06
CA TRP A 133 4.50 21.76 -18.01
C TRP A 133 4.86 20.29 -17.85
N MET A 134 5.37 19.93 -16.69
CA MET A 134 5.68 18.54 -16.34
C MET A 134 4.61 17.97 -15.43
N ARG A 135 4.31 16.70 -15.64
CA ARG A 135 3.51 15.91 -14.72
C ARG A 135 4.36 15.53 -13.51
N ARG A 136 3.81 15.71 -12.31
CA ARG A 136 4.41 15.28 -11.07
C ARG A 136 3.41 14.46 -10.26
N GLU A 137 3.85 13.30 -9.82
CA GLU A 137 3.06 12.43 -8.97
C GLU A 137 3.45 12.64 -7.51
N ALA A 138 2.45 12.77 -6.66
CA ALA A 138 2.56 12.65 -5.22
C ALA A 138 1.60 11.53 -4.76
N TYR A 139 1.92 10.88 -3.65
CA TYR A 139 1.19 9.74 -3.16
C TYR A 139 0.30 10.13 -2.00
N TRP A 140 -0.92 9.62 -2.02
CA TRP A 140 -1.87 9.70 -0.92
C TRP A 140 -1.98 8.34 -0.25
N ALA A 141 -2.00 8.29 1.08
CA ALA A 141 -2.20 7.04 1.79
C ALA A 141 -3.64 6.54 1.55
N ALA A 142 -3.81 5.34 0.99
CA ALA A 142 -5.13 4.80 0.66
C ALA A 142 -6.02 4.56 1.89
N GLU A 143 -5.43 4.46 3.08
CA GLU A 143 -6.16 4.32 4.36
C GLU A 143 -6.86 5.63 4.80
N LYS A 144 -6.54 6.78 4.17
CA LYS A 144 -7.15 8.08 4.46
C LYS A 144 -8.23 8.43 3.44
N SER A 145 -9.22 9.23 3.87
CA SER A 145 -10.19 9.82 2.95
C SER A 145 -9.48 10.63 1.87
N LEU A 146 -10.00 10.56 0.65
CA LEU A 146 -9.47 11.36 -0.46
C LEU A 146 -9.58 12.85 -0.12
N PRO A 147 -8.57 13.66 -0.51
CA PRO A 147 -8.63 15.09 -0.30
C PRO A 147 -9.72 15.70 -1.20
N PRO A 148 -10.31 16.84 -0.80
CA PRO A 148 -11.41 17.48 -1.54
C PRO A 148 -10.89 18.26 -2.76
N PHE A 149 -9.95 17.70 -3.51
CA PHE A 149 -9.33 18.33 -4.68
C PHE A 149 -10.20 18.17 -5.93
N GLU A 150 -10.34 19.25 -6.68
CA GLU A 150 -10.95 19.27 -8.00
C GLU A 150 -9.90 19.55 -9.08
N ALA A 151 -10.09 18.97 -10.26
CA ALA A 151 -9.18 19.20 -11.38
C ALA A 151 -9.12 20.70 -11.71
N GLY A 152 -7.90 21.26 -11.71
CA GLY A 152 -7.67 22.69 -11.90
C GLY A 152 -7.40 23.47 -10.61
N ASP A 153 -7.59 22.87 -9.42
CA ASP A 153 -7.27 23.52 -8.15
C ASP A 153 -5.77 23.85 -8.06
N TYR A 154 -5.42 25.04 -7.59
CA TYR A 154 -4.04 25.41 -7.26
C TYR A 154 -3.76 25.06 -5.81
N VAL A 155 -2.93 24.03 -5.60
CA VAL A 155 -2.71 23.43 -4.27
C VAL A 155 -1.26 23.64 -3.87
N ARG A 156 -1.06 24.18 -2.66
CA ARG A 156 0.22 24.13 -1.96
C ARG A 156 0.21 22.89 -1.07
N TYR A 157 1.15 21.98 -1.27
CA TYR A 157 1.22 20.75 -0.51
C TYR A 157 2.65 20.46 -0.05
N VAL A 158 2.74 19.76 1.07
CA VAL A 158 3.98 19.35 1.70
C VAL A 158 4.15 17.86 1.48
N VAL A 159 5.28 17.49 0.88
CA VAL A 159 5.60 16.13 0.49
C VAL A 159 6.78 15.61 1.27
N GLN A 160 6.71 14.33 1.64
CA GLN A 160 7.86 13.60 2.14
C GLN A 160 7.84 12.16 1.64
N SER A 161 8.98 11.70 1.09
CA SER A 161 9.06 10.39 0.41
C SER A 161 7.96 10.21 -0.66
N ASN A 162 7.65 11.29 -1.37
CA ASN A 162 6.53 11.43 -2.30
C ASN A 162 5.13 11.38 -1.68
N PHE A 163 4.95 11.09 -0.39
CA PHE A 163 3.63 11.15 0.26
C PHE A 163 3.24 12.58 0.65
N VAL A 164 1.97 12.93 0.44
CA VAL A 164 1.40 14.21 0.90
C VAL A 164 1.15 14.15 2.40
N VAL A 165 1.77 15.09 3.15
CA VAL A 165 1.70 15.18 4.62
C VAL A 165 0.80 16.32 5.07
N ALA A 166 0.76 17.40 4.30
CA ALA A 166 -0.11 18.54 4.55
C ALA A 166 -0.46 19.20 3.22
N TYR A 167 -1.59 19.89 3.16
CA TYR A 167 -2.02 20.60 1.97
C TYR A 167 -2.80 21.87 2.30
N GLU A 168 -2.93 22.75 1.32
CA GLU A 168 -3.70 23.97 1.37
C GLU A 168 -4.14 24.30 -0.05
N VAL A 169 -5.46 24.39 -0.26
CA VAL A 169 -6.01 24.83 -1.55
C VAL A 169 -5.92 26.34 -1.58
N LEU A 170 -5.06 26.89 -2.44
CA LEU A 170 -4.85 28.32 -2.57
C LEU A 170 -5.88 28.98 -3.49
N LYS A 171 -6.33 28.24 -4.52
CA LYS A 171 -7.33 28.71 -5.49
C LYS A 171 -8.16 27.54 -6.01
N ARG A 172 -9.48 27.67 -6.03
CA ARG A 172 -10.39 26.66 -6.57
C ARG A 172 -10.48 26.77 -8.10
N SER A 173 -10.74 25.65 -8.77
CA SER A 173 -10.88 25.55 -10.23
C SER A 173 -11.84 26.60 -10.83
N GLU A 174 -12.95 26.90 -10.17
CA GLU A 174 -13.96 27.89 -10.59
C GLU A 174 -13.42 29.32 -10.65
N GLU A 175 -12.43 29.66 -9.83
CA GLU A 175 -11.80 30.98 -9.82
C GLU A 175 -10.57 31.03 -10.76
N ALA A 176 -10.02 29.87 -11.11
CA ALA A 176 -8.80 29.72 -11.90
C ALA A 176 -9.02 29.85 -13.42
N SER A 177 -10.27 29.76 -13.89
CA SER A 177 -10.63 29.87 -15.31
C SER A 177 -10.43 31.25 -15.93
N ASP A 178 -10.30 32.30 -15.12
CA ASP A 178 -10.18 33.69 -15.60
C ASP A 178 -8.74 34.10 -16.01
N GLY A 179 -7.79 33.17 -16.09
CA GLY A 179 -6.40 33.53 -16.42
C GLY A 179 -5.50 32.44 -17.00
N ALA A 180 -6.01 31.25 -17.31
CA ALA A 180 -5.23 30.20 -17.96
C ALA A 180 -5.92 29.76 -19.24
N GLU A 181 -5.42 30.25 -20.39
CA GLU A 181 -5.74 29.71 -21.70
C GLU A 181 -5.62 28.17 -21.66
N ASN A 182 -6.74 27.53 -21.93
CA ASN A 182 -6.93 26.10 -21.90
C ASN A 182 -6.51 25.49 -23.25
N PRO A 183 -5.40 24.75 -23.39
CA PRO A 183 -5.09 24.06 -24.65
C PRO A 183 -5.79 22.68 -24.73
N ALA A 184 -6.68 22.32 -23.79
CA ALA A 184 -7.28 20.99 -23.71
C ALA A 184 -8.31 20.67 -24.82
N ALA A 185 -8.43 21.51 -25.86
CA ALA A 185 -9.34 21.28 -26.97
C ALA A 185 -8.72 20.56 -28.21
N SER A 186 -7.47 20.05 -28.16
CA SER A 186 -6.85 19.43 -29.35
C SER A 186 -6.16 18.07 -29.16
N ALA A 187 -6.62 17.21 -28.24
CA ALA A 187 -6.06 15.86 -28.13
C ALA A 187 -7.09 14.75 -27.88
N ALA A 188 -8.34 14.95 -28.30
CA ALA A 188 -9.33 13.87 -28.35
C ALA A 188 -9.43 13.32 -29.79
N GLU A 189 -8.42 12.55 -30.22
CA GLU A 189 -8.63 11.55 -31.27
C GLU A 189 -8.75 10.17 -30.61
N PRO A 190 -9.87 9.44 -30.80
CA PRO A 190 -10.02 8.09 -30.27
C PRO A 190 -9.19 7.13 -31.14
N VAL A 191 -8.26 6.42 -30.52
CA VAL A 191 -7.54 5.32 -31.16
C VAL A 191 -8.55 4.22 -31.49
N LYS A 192 -8.84 4.05 -32.78
CA LYS A 192 -9.67 2.95 -33.32
C LYS A 192 -9.10 1.60 -32.90
N ALA A 193 -9.97 0.74 -32.38
CA ALA A 193 -9.73 -0.68 -32.23
C ALA A 193 -9.49 -1.33 -33.60
N THR A 194 -8.34 -1.96 -33.79
CA THR A 194 -8.02 -2.71 -35.00
C THR A 194 -8.64 -4.11 -34.90
N GLU A 195 -9.70 -4.35 -35.66
CA GLU A 195 -10.17 -5.70 -36.00
C GLU A 195 -9.04 -6.46 -36.72
N LYS A 196 -8.75 -7.67 -36.25
CA LYS A 196 -7.82 -8.59 -36.89
C LYS A 196 -8.64 -9.74 -37.47
N ASN A 197 -8.81 -9.76 -38.79
CA ASN A 197 -9.21 -10.95 -39.55
C ASN A 197 -8.64 -10.89 -40.97
N ALA A 198 -8.11 -12.04 -41.41
CA ALA A 198 -7.59 -12.48 -42.72
C ALA A 198 -6.23 -13.15 -42.43
N ASP A 199 -6.10 -14.47 -42.32
CA ASP A 199 -6.45 -15.51 -43.30
C ASP A 199 -5.81 -15.21 -44.66
N GLU A 200 -4.54 -15.61 -44.80
CA GLU A 200 -3.88 -15.78 -46.10
C GLU A 200 -2.73 -16.78 -45.95
N ALA A 201 -3.06 -18.07 -46.02
CA ALA A 201 -2.10 -19.16 -46.16
C ALA A 201 -2.52 -20.05 -47.33
N ALA A 202 -2.16 -19.65 -48.55
CA ALA A 202 -2.13 -20.56 -49.70
C ALA A 202 -1.28 -20.01 -50.86
N GLY A 203 -0.09 -20.61 -51.04
CA GLY A 203 0.40 -20.98 -52.37
C GLY A 203 1.29 -19.99 -53.12
N THR A 204 2.59 -20.30 -53.17
CA THR A 204 3.42 -20.01 -54.34
C THR A 204 4.09 -21.31 -54.80
N PRO A 205 3.97 -21.72 -56.08
CA PRO A 205 4.63 -22.91 -56.60
C PRO A 205 6.07 -22.60 -57.01
N GLY A 206 7.01 -23.45 -56.59
CA GLY A 206 8.38 -23.49 -57.10
C GLY A 206 8.44 -24.34 -58.37
N ASN A 207 9.00 -23.75 -59.42
CA ASN A 207 9.28 -24.37 -60.71
C ASN A 207 10.78 -24.71 -60.76
N MET A 208 11.11 -25.86 -61.35
CA MET A 208 12.43 -26.54 -61.52
C MET A 208 12.85 -27.51 -60.42
#